data_AF-A0A9E5NNG0-F1
#
_entry.id   AF-A0A9E5NNG0-F1
#
_cell.length_a   1.000
_cell.length_b   1.000
_cell.length_c   1.000
_cell.angle_alpha   90.00
_cell.angle_beta   90.00
_cell.angle_gamma   90.00
#
_symmetry.space_group_name_H-M   'P 1'
#
loop_
_entity.id
_entity.type
_entity.pdbx_description
1 polymer ?
#
loop_
_entity_poly.entity_id
_entity_poly.type
_entity_poly.pdbx_seq_one_letter_code
_entity_poly.pdbx_strand_id
1 'polypeptide(L)'
;MAERRFPSPFDVDDIPETEGWQDMYPYYYLFSEDRKDYEESQFWFWDAMHHPDPMLPFDTITAESWWVALSQNTSRIFAIPPALGIAHRIVNGYTYISAHAPPEELIPERVGYFEKRVGFYYEKWESLYAQWEEKMREIIDELKEIEIPELPMYEPDHVVFKGLGYSSGYELLEAYDKLILNMYKSWQYHFEFLNLCYLAYLTFFGFCKEAFPDIGDQTIAKMVAGADVIMFRPEEEIGKLARLAVDLGLSETFKKGLDADKTMAELKKTNPGKDWLDAFDKAKDPWFYLSTGTGFYHSHISWIDDLNIPFDHVRTYIDRVERGETIERPLAEIDAERERMVAEYKDLLPTEEDRKKFEELHSTVRRTYPYAENHLFYVEHWHHTIFWNKIRDLGQLLADHKFLDDKEDIFYFHRFDIPQMLYDLVTAWAVGPGVPPRGPKYWPKEVKRRKKIFKKMREWAPIPALGPTPEVVTEPFTIMLWGVTTDIVKQWLAPAEKPEKMTELRGFPASPGTAEGVARVILEIDELGTVQPGEILVCPITSPSWAPVFTKIKAAVTDIGGMTSHAAIVSREYGLPAIVGTGYATKAIKTGDKLKVNADEGVVTIER
;
A
#
# COMPACT_ATOMS: atom_id res chain seq x y z
N MET A 1 21.21 32.12 -16.65
CA MET A 1 21.70 31.20 -15.61
C MET A 1 21.43 29.80 -16.14
N ALA A 2 22.34 28.83 -15.99
CA ALA A 2 22.01 27.47 -16.38
C ALA A 2 20.78 27.02 -15.56
N GLU A 3 19.70 26.60 -16.22
CA GLU A 3 18.55 26.00 -15.54
C GLU A 3 19.07 24.86 -14.68
N ARG A 4 18.76 24.90 -13.38
CA ARG A 4 19.03 23.77 -12.50
C ARG A 4 18.12 22.64 -12.97
N ARG A 5 18.72 21.62 -13.59
CA ARG A 5 18.05 20.42 -14.08
C ARG A 5 18.49 19.22 -13.23
N PHE A 6 17.63 18.22 -13.10
CA PHE A 6 18.04 16.92 -12.58
C PHE A 6 18.94 16.17 -13.58
N PRO A 7 19.72 15.16 -13.14
CA PRO A 7 20.48 14.32 -14.06
C PRO A 7 19.62 13.70 -15.16
N SER A 8 20.20 13.45 -16.34
CA SER A 8 19.52 12.62 -17.34
C SER A 8 19.33 11.21 -16.77
N PRO A 9 18.21 10.52 -17.06
CA PRO A 9 18.09 9.10 -16.69
C PRO A 9 19.18 8.22 -17.31
N PHE A 10 19.83 8.67 -18.40
CA PHE A 10 20.94 7.96 -19.05
C PHE A 10 22.32 8.27 -18.45
N ASP A 11 22.41 9.26 -17.56
CA ASP A 11 23.65 9.66 -16.86
C ASP A 11 23.73 9.05 -15.45
N VAL A 12 22.74 8.23 -15.05
CA VAL A 12 22.76 7.55 -13.76
C VAL A 12 23.64 6.31 -13.85
N ASP A 13 24.75 6.33 -13.11
CA ASP A 13 25.67 5.20 -13.05
C ASP A 13 25.01 3.95 -12.44
N ASP A 14 25.32 2.79 -13.02
CA ASP A 14 25.04 1.49 -12.41
C ASP A 14 25.79 1.35 -11.07
N ILE A 15 25.19 0.64 -10.11
CA ILE A 15 25.86 0.34 -8.85
C ILE A 15 27.06 -0.62 -9.11
N PRO A 16 28.25 -0.36 -8.54
CA PRO A 16 29.37 -1.30 -8.67
C PRO A 16 29.01 -2.71 -8.19
N GLU A 17 29.46 -3.73 -8.93
CA GLU A 17 29.15 -5.15 -8.70
C GLU A 17 27.71 -5.59 -9.00
N THR A 18 26.91 -4.75 -9.67
CA THR A 18 25.55 -5.11 -10.11
C THR A 18 25.44 -5.29 -11.62
N GLU A 19 26.51 -5.73 -12.29
CA GLU A 19 26.51 -5.86 -13.75
C GLU A 19 25.40 -6.82 -14.24
N GLY A 20 24.62 -6.37 -15.22
CA GLY A 20 23.49 -7.13 -15.78
C GLY A 20 22.31 -7.23 -14.82
N TRP A 21 22.11 -6.24 -13.95
CA TRP A 21 20.90 -6.13 -13.12
C TRP A 21 19.65 -5.87 -13.97
N GLN A 22 19.82 -5.22 -15.12
CA GLN A 22 18.75 -4.87 -16.05
C GLN A 22 17.94 -6.11 -16.48
N ASP A 23 18.61 -7.25 -16.69
CA ASP A 23 17.98 -8.53 -17.06
C ASP A 23 17.07 -9.10 -15.97
N MET A 24 17.08 -8.53 -14.76
CA MET A 24 16.14 -8.91 -13.69
C MET A 24 14.75 -8.30 -13.90
N TYR A 25 14.59 -7.36 -14.83
CA TYR A 25 13.34 -6.65 -15.07
C TYR A 25 12.91 -6.73 -16.54
N PRO A 26 11.60 -6.63 -16.84
CA PRO A 26 11.14 -6.63 -18.23
C PRO A 26 11.73 -5.47 -19.02
N TYR A 27 12.15 -5.70 -20.28
CA TYR A 27 12.85 -4.68 -21.09
C TYR A 27 12.07 -3.35 -21.21
N TYR A 28 10.74 -3.39 -21.19
CA TYR A 28 9.89 -2.21 -21.32
C TYR A 28 9.86 -1.33 -20.06
N TYR A 29 10.34 -1.85 -18.92
CA TYR A 29 10.53 -1.13 -17.65
C TYR A 29 11.87 -0.39 -17.58
N LEU A 30 12.78 -0.64 -18.51
CA LEU A 30 14.10 -0.02 -18.47
C LEU A 30 14.12 1.25 -19.31
N PHE A 31 14.91 2.23 -18.89
CA PHE A 31 15.31 3.29 -19.80
C PHE A 31 16.07 2.68 -20.98
N SER A 32 15.76 3.15 -22.19
CA SER A 32 16.28 2.54 -23.41
C SER A 32 16.67 3.60 -24.43
N GLU A 33 17.80 3.40 -25.10
CA GLU A 33 18.37 4.39 -26.04
C GLU A 33 17.44 4.66 -27.23
N ASP A 34 16.62 3.70 -27.65
CA ASP A 34 15.61 3.88 -28.70
C ASP A 34 14.43 4.79 -28.29
N ARG A 35 14.26 5.06 -26.99
CA ARG A 35 13.27 5.98 -26.44
C ARG A 35 13.90 7.26 -25.86
N LYS A 36 15.20 7.47 -26.04
CA LYS A 36 15.97 8.53 -25.38
C LYS A 36 15.33 9.92 -25.45
N ASP A 37 14.96 10.35 -26.65
CA ASP A 37 14.34 11.67 -26.86
C ASP A 37 13.05 11.84 -26.05
N TYR A 38 12.24 10.77 -25.97
CA TYR A 38 11.04 10.77 -25.13
C TYR A 38 11.41 10.77 -23.66
N GLU A 39 12.25 9.85 -23.19
CA GLU A 39 12.62 9.70 -21.78
C GLU A 39 13.29 10.97 -21.22
N GLU A 40 14.15 11.63 -22.00
CA GLU A 40 14.81 12.89 -21.61
C GLU A 40 13.85 14.09 -21.60
N SER A 41 12.72 14.02 -22.30
CA SER A 41 11.68 15.05 -22.27
C SER A 41 10.75 14.95 -21.06
N GLN A 42 10.77 13.82 -20.35
CA GLN A 42 9.86 13.54 -19.24
C GLN A 42 10.50 13.86 -17.89
N PHE A 43 9.70 14.43 -16.97
CA PHE A 43 10.08 14.61 -15.57
C PHE A 43 9.79 13.31 -14.80
N TRP A 44 10.85 12.57 -14.49
CA TRP A 44 10.76 11.33 -13.72
C TRP A 44 11.02 11.63 -12.25
N PHE A 45 10.20 11.11 -11.36
CA PHE A 45 10.48 11.17 -9.93
C PHE A 45 10.38 9.78 -9.31
N TRP A 46 11.20 9.54 -8.29
CA TRP A 46 11.18 8.27 -7.58
C TRP A 46 9.84 8.13 -6.85
N ASP A 47 9.14 7.02 -7.08
CA ASP A 47 7.92 6.69 -6.35
C ASP A 47 8.23 6.13 -4.97
N ALA A 48 8.83 6.96 -4.13
CA ALA A 48 9.08 6.62 -2.73
C ALA A 48 7.78 6.36 -1.96
N MET A 49 6.63 6.81 -2.48
CA MET A 49 5.37 6.68 -1.76
C MET A 49 4.85 5.26 -1.73
N HIS A 50 4.83 4.61 -2.88
CA HIS A 50 4.36 3.23 -2.99
C HIS A 50 5.52 2.25 -2.99
N HIS A 51 6.69 2.67 -3.50
CA HIS A 51 7.86 1.83 -3.73
C HIS A 51 9.14 2.44 -3.14
N PRO A 52 9.23 2.54 -1.80
CA PRO A 52 10.39 3.10 -1.10
C PRO A 52 11.64 2.20 -1.15
N ASP A 53 11.45 0.92 -1.45
CA ASP A 53 12.53 -0.07 -1.48
C ASP A 53 12.78 -0.54 -2.92
N PRO A 54 14.02 -1.02 -3.21
CA PRO A 54 14.27 -1.62 -4.51
C PRO A 54 13.35 -2.84 -4.64
N MET A 55 12.66 -2.93 -5.77
CA MET A 55 11.67 -3.98 -5.99
C MET A 55 12.36 -5.28 -6.35
N LEU A 56 12.00 -6.37 -5.68
CA LEU A 56 12.35 -7.68 -6.20
C LEU A 56 11.63 -7.91 -7.55
N PRO A 57 12.25 -8.67 -8.48
CA PRO A 57 11.68 -8.89 -9.80
C PRO A 57 10.25 -9.39 -9.84
N PHE A 58 9.83 -10.24 -8.90
CA PHE A 58 8.44 -10.70 -8.89
C PHE A 58 7.50 -9.63 -8.31
N ASP A 59 7.93 -8.87 -7.29
CA ASP A 59 7.13 -7.81 -6.67
C ASP A 59 6.74 -6.72 -7.67
N THR A 60 7.48 -6.54 -8.76
CA THR A 60 7.11 -5.59 -9.82
C THR A 60 5.73 -5.87 -10.44
N ILE A 61 5.15 -7.05 -10.22
CA ILE A 61 3.78 -7.36 -10.66
C ILE A 61 2.77 -6.37 -10.07
N THR A 62 2.92 -5.93 -8.83
CA THR A 62 1.98 -4.97 -8.20
C THR A 62 2.09 -3.59 -8.83
N ALA A 63 3.32 -3.13 -9.07
CA ALA A 63 3.56 -1.93 -9.87
C ALA A 63 2.97 -2.06 -11.28
N GLU A 64 3.14 -3.22 -11.92
CA GLU A 64 2.65 -3.46 -13.29
C GLU A 64 1.14 -3.40 -13.39
N SER A 65 0.44 -4.16 -12.54
CA SER A 65 -1.02 -4.24 -12.56
C SER A 65 -1.64 -2.90 -12.17
N TRP A 66 -1.09 -2.24 -11.14
CA TRP A 66 -1.51 -0.90 -10.71
C TRP A 66 -1.37 0.12 -11.85
N TRP A 67 -0.16 0.33 -12.39
CA TRP A 67 0.09 1.47 -13.30
C TRP A 67 -0.71 1.34 -14.59
N VAL A 68 -0.89 0.11 -15.06
CA VAL A 68 -1.76 -0.19 -16.20
C VAL A 68 -3.22 0.13 -15.86
N ALA A 69 -3.72 -0.32 -14.72
CA ALA A 69 -5.11 -0.09 -14.33
C ALA A 69 -5.44 1.39 -14.08
N LEU A 70 -4.57 2.12 -13.38
CA LEU A 70 -4.66 3.56 -13.18
C LEU A 70 -4.71 4.28 -14.54
N SER A 71 -3.74 4.01 -15.39
CA SER A 71 -3.58 4.71 -16.67
C SER A 71 -4.72 4.38 -17.63
N GLN A 72 -5.22 3.14 -17.66
CA GLN A 72 -6.37 2.76 -18.48
C GLN A 72 -7.66 3.42 -17.98
N ASN A 73 -7.88 3.46 -16.67
CA ASN A 73 -9.03 4.13 -16.09
C ASN A 73 -9.04 5.63 -16.41
N THR A 74 -7.89 6.29 -16.25
CA THR A 74 -7.72 7.72 -16.55
C THR A 74 -7.81 8.01 -18.06
N SER A 75 -7.03 7.32 -18.90
CA SER A 75 -6.92 7.65 -20.33
C SER A 75 -8.06 7.12 -21.19
N ARG A 76 -8.56 5.89 -20.94
CA ARG A 76 -9.47 5.16 -21.84
C ARG A 76 -10.88 5.00 -21.27
N ILE A 77 -11.04 4.72 -19.98
CA ILE A 77 -12.35 4.40 -19.38
C ILE A 77 -13.09 5.66 -18.97
N PHE A 78 -12.51 6.56 -18.17
CA PHE A 78 -13.18 7.81 -17.80
C PHE A 78 -12.77 8.98 -18.69
N ALA A 79 -11.67 8.85 -19.43
CA ALA A 79 -11.14 9.92 -20.28
C ALA A 79 -10.99 11.24 -19.51
N ILE A 80 -10.37 11.18 -18.33
CA ILE A 80 -10.17 12.34 -17.44
C ILE A 80 -9.51 13.47 -18.27
N PRO A 81 -10.11 14.68 -18.36
CA PRO A 81 -9.70 15.65 -19.38
C PRO A 81 -8.23 16.09 -19.31
N PRO A 82 -7.67 16.46 -18.13
CA PRO A 82 -6.29 16.91 -18.05
C PRO A 82 -5.25 15.79 -17.92
N ALA A 83 -5.64 14.52 -17.84
CA ALA A 83 -4.74 13.43 -17.47
C ALA A 83 -4.86 12.23 -18.40
N LEU A 84 -3.73 11.59 -18.72
CA LEU A 84 -3.68 10.30 -19.40
C LEU A 84 -3.36 9.17 -18.44
N GLY A 85 -2.21 9.22 -17.77
CA GLY A 85 -1.75 8.14 -16.91
C GLY A 85 -0.30 8.35 -16.48
N ILE A 86 0.27 7.29 -15.92
CA ILE A 86 1.61 7.28 -15.36
C ILE A 86 2.47 6.32 -16.18
N ALA A 87 3.61 6.80 -16.68
CA ALA A 87 4.66 5.93 -17.18
C ALA A 87 5.63 5.63 -16.04
N HIS A 88 6.26 4.46 -16.06
CA HIS A 88 7.17 4.03 -15.01
C HIS A 88 8.39 3.30 -15.57
N ARG A 89 9.52 3.47 -14.89
CA ARG A 89 10.82 2.86 -15.22
C ARG A 89 11.52 2.39 -13.96
N ILE A 90 12.46 1.46 -14.10
CA ILE A 90 13.32 1.02 -13.02
C ILE A 90 14.73 1.55 -13.23
N VAL A 91 15.32 2.10 -12.17
CA VAL A 91 16.73 2.53 -12.10
C VAL A 91 17.35 1.89 -10.88
N ASN A 92 18.37 1.05 -11.06
CA ASN A 92 19.08 0.39 -9.96
C ASN A 92 18.14 -0.30 -8.95
N GLY A 93 17.04 -0.88 -9.45
CA GLY A 93 16.01 -1.56 -8.65
C GLY A 93 14.87 -0.67 -8.13
N TYR A 94 14.96 0.65 -8.27
CA TYR A 94 13.94 1.59 -7.77
C TYR A 94 13.00 2.08 -8.88
N THR A 95 11.72 2.23 -8.53
CA THR A 95 10.66 2.63 -9.46
C THR A 95 10.58 4.15 -9.59
N TYR A 96 10.79 4.66 -10.80
CA TYR A 96 10.59 6.06 -11.17
C TYR A 96 9.34 6.18 -12.01
N ILE A 97 8.58 7.26 -11.81
CA ILE A 97 7.33 7.50 -12.51
C ILE A 97 7.29 8.90 -13.15
N SER A 98 6.50 9.04 -14.21
CA SER A 98 6.22 10.31 -14.89
C SER A 98 4.74 10.40 -15.24
N ALA A 99 4.09 11.49 -14.82
CA ALA A 99 2.70 11.78 -15.15
C ALA A 99 2.55 12.37 -16.54
N HIS A 100 1.51 11.96 -17.27
CA HIS A 100 1.27 12.36 -18.65
C HIS A 100 -0.05 13.09 -18.80
N ALA A 101 -0.01 14.23 -19.49
CA ALA A 101 -1.18 14.98 -19.94
C ALA A 101 -1.48 14.72 -21.43
N PRO A 102 -2.73 14.82 -21.87
CA PRO A 102 -3.06 14.74 -23.28
C PRO A 102 -2.66 16.03 -24.02
N PRO A 103 -2.42 15.95 -25.33
CA PRO A 103 -2.38 17.14 -26.20
C PRO A 103 -3.66 17.98 -26.04
N GLU A 104 -3.53 19.32 -26.07
CA GLU A 104 -4.63 20.26 -25.82
C GLU A 104 -5.82 20.02 -26.77
N GLU A 105 -5.58 19.62 -28.01
CA GLU A 105 -6.60 19.34 -29.02
C GLU A 105 -7.52 18.17 -28.67
N LEU A 106 -7.08 17.25 -27.80
CA LEU A 106 -7.90 16.12 -27.35
C LEU A 106 -8.79 16.47 -26.15
N ILE A 107 -8.52 17.57 -25.44
CA ILE A 107 -9.24 17.92 -24.21
C ILE A 107 -10.76 18.07 -24.45
N PRO A 108 -11.24 18.79 -25.49
CA PRO A 108 -12.68 18.98 -25.68
C PRO A 108 -13.45 17.68 -25.92
N GLU A 109 -12.88 16.74 -26.67
CA GLU A 109 -13.48 15.42 -26.90
C GLU A 109 -13.56 14.62 -25.59
N ARG A 110 -12.48 14.65 -24.80
CA ARG A 110 -12.39 13.95 -23.52
C ARG A 110 -13.42 14.45 -22.52
N VAL A 111 -13.67 15.75 -22.44
CA VAL A 111 -14.71 16.34 -21.58
C VAL A 111 -16.07 15.70 -21.83
N GLY A 112 -16.47 15.52 -23.10
CA GLY A 112 -17.76 14.93 -23.45
C GLY A 112 -17.92 13.48 -22.98
N TYR A 113 -16.86 12.67 -23.04
CA TYR A 113 -16.87 11.31 -22.48
C TYR A 113 -16.87 11.33 -20.96
N PHE A 114 -16.02 12.17 -20.36
CA PHE A 114 -15.84 12.25 -18.92
C PHE A 114 -17.12 12.65 -18.21
N GLU A 115 -17.76 13.76 -18.60
CA GLU A 115 -18.98 14.27 -17.95
C GLU A 115 -20.11 13.23 -17.95
N LYS A 116 -20.33 12.55 -19.08
CA LYS A 116 -21.34 11.50 -19.20
C LYS A 116 -21.04 10.33 -18.25
N ARG A 117 -19.78 9.88 -18.19
CA ARG A 117 -19.38 8.67 -17.45
C ARG A 117 -19.31 8.94 -15.95
N VAL A 118 -18.70 10.05 -15.54
CA VAL A 118 -18.60 10.45 -14.13
C VAL A 118 -19.99 10.76 -13.56
N GLY A 119 -20.85 11.43 -14.32
CA GLY A 119 -22.24 11.69 -13.92
C GLY A 119 -23.02 10.41 -13.68
N PHE A 120 -22.89 9.42 -14.57
CA PHE A 120 -23.52 8.10 -14.38
C PHE A 120 -23.03 7.40 -13.11
N TYR A 121 -21.72 7.38 -12.86
CA TYR A 121 -21.16 6.74 -11.67
C TYR A 121 -21.59 7.41 -10.37
N TYR A 122 -21.56 8.75 -10.31
CA TYR A 122 -22.06 9.46 -9.13
C TYR A 122 -23.58 9.32 -8.96
N GLU A 123 -24.38 9.18 -10.01
CA GLU A 123 -25.83 8.93 -9.86
C GLU A 123 -26.11 7.51 -9.33
N LYS A 124 -25.31 6.52 -9.72
CA LYS A 124 -25.53 5.09 -9.43
C LYS A 124 -24.57 4.52 -8.38
N TRP A 125 -23.87 5.38 -7.62
CA TRP A 125 -22.74 5.02 -6.77
C TRP A 125 -23.02 3.81 -5.88
N GLU A 126 -24.12 3.83 -5.14
CA GLU A 126 -24.49 2.79 -4.17
C GLU A 126 -24.68 1.43 -4.84
N SER A 127 -25.38 1.41 -5.98
CA SER A 127 -25.63 0.16 -6.73
C SER A 127 -24.38 -0.39 -7.39
N LEU A 128 -23.52 0.48 -7.93
CA LEU A 128 -22.27 0.08 -8.56
C LEU A 128 -21.24 -0.36 -7.51
N TYR A 129 -21.21 0.31 -6.35
CA TYR A 129 -20.31 -0.05 -5.27
C TYR A 129 -20.68 -1.39 -4.63
N ALA A 130 -21.99 -1.67 -4.46
CA ALA A 130 -22.44 -3.00 -4.03
C ALA A 130 -22.02 -4.10 -5.02
N GLN A 131 -22.19 -3.87 -6.33
CA GLN A 131 -21.68 -4.79 -7.37
C GLN A 131 -20.16 -4.93 -7.33
N TRP A 132 -19.45 -3.85 -7.04
CA TRP A 132 -18.00 -3.88 -6.89
C TRP A 132 -17.56 -4.76 -5.72
N GLU A 133 -18.25 -4.69 -4.58
CA GLU A 133 -17.94 -5.54 -3.44
C GLU A 133 -18.17 -7.02 -3.77
N GLU A 134 -19.27 -7.35 -4.45
CA GLU A 134 -19.54 -8.71 -4.93
C GLU A 134 -18.42 -9.19 -5.88
N LYS A 135 -18.08 -8.41 -6.90
CA LYS A 135 -16.98 -8.71 -7.84
C LYS A 135 -15.65 -8.94 -7.11
N MET A 136 -15.34 -8.15 -6.09
CA MET A 136 -14.11 -8.29 -5.31
C MET A 136 -14.10 -9.59 -4.50
N ARG A 137 -15.21 -9.94 -3.85
CA ARG A 137 -15.35 -11.21 -3.13
C ARG A 137 -15.21 -12.40 -4.07
N GLU A 138 -15.86 -12.35 -5.23
CA GLU A 138 -15.76 -13.40 -6.25
C GLU A 138 -14.31 -13.65 -6.68
N ILE A 139 -13.53 -12.61 -6.98
CA ILE A 139 -12.12 -12.83 -7.40
C ILE A 139 -11.21 -13.30 -6.26
N ILE A 140 -11.54 -12.97 -5.01
CA ILE A 140 -10.85 -13.49 -3.83
C ILE A 140 -11.18 -14.97 -3.65
N ASP A 141 -12.44 -15.36 -3.82
CA ASP A 141 -12.85 -16.76 -3.75
C ASP A 141 -12.25 -17.58 -4.90
N GLU A 142 -12.27 -17.06 -6.15
CA GLU A 142 -11.55 -17.63 -7.30
C GLU A 142 -10.08 -17.88 -6.95
N LEU A 143 -9.43 -16.92 -6.28
CA LEU A 143 -8.02 -17.02 -5.89
C LEU A 143 -7.78 -18.07 -4.79
N LYS A 144 -8.70 -18.19 -3.81
CA LYS A 144 -8.65 -19.23 -2.77
C LYS A 144 -8.75 -20.63 -3.38
N GLU A 145 -9.61 -20.80 -4.37
CA GLU A 145 -9.88 -22.06 -5.08
C GLU A 145 -8.74 -22.53 -5.99
N ILE A 146 -7.82 -21.67 -6.40
CA ILE A 146 -6.66 -22.07 -7.20
C ILE A 146 -5.74 -22.96 -6.35
N GLU A 147 -5.58 -24.22 -6.73
CA GLU A 147 -4.61 -25.14 -6.13
C GLU A 147 -3.36 -25.26 -7.00
N ILE A 148 -2.18 -25.29 -6.37
CA ILE A 148 -0.93 -25.64 -7.04
C ILE A 148 -0.81 -27.17 -6.97
N PRO A 149 -0.99 -27.90 -8.08
CA PRO A 149 -1.02 -29.35 -8.04
C PRO A 149 0.38 -29.93 -7.82
N GLU A 150 0.44 -31.09 -7.18
CA GLU A 150 1.61 -31.96 -7.24
C GLU A 150 1.74 -32.58 -8.64
N LEU A 151 2.93 -33.05 -8.99
CA LEU A 151 3.19 -33.76 -10.24
C LEU A 151 3.44 -35.26 -9.97
N PRO A 152 2.38 -36.10 -9.90
CA PRO A 152 2.52 -37.51 -9.54
C PRO A 152 3.17 -38.32 -10.68
N MET A 153 3.72 -39.50 -10.34
CA MET A 153 4.25 -40.43 -11.35
C MET A 153 3.17 -40.90 -12.36
N TYR A 154 1.95 -41.08 -11.87
CA TYR A 154 0.78 -41.42 -12.66
C TYR A 154 -0.39 -40.58 -12.19
N GLU A 155 -1.19 -40.08 -13.13
CA GLU A 155 -2.43 -39.38 -12.84
C GLU A 155 -3.39 -40.26 -12.02
N PRO A 156 -4.18 -39.69 -11.10
CA PRO A 156 -5.17 -40.44 -10.33
C PRO A 156 -6.26 -41.01 -11.25
N ASP A 157 -6.79 -42.19 -10.90
CA ASP A 157 -7.80 -42.94 -11.67
C ASP A 157 -8.99 -42.09 -12.15
N HIS A 158 -9.37 -41.07 -11.37
CA HIS A 158 -10.50 -40.22 -11.69
C HIS A 158 -10.30 -39.40 -12.97
N VAL A 159 -9.06 -39.09 -13.37
CA VAL A 159 -8.73 -38.41 -14.63
C VAL A 159 -9.25 -39.23 -15.82
N VAL A 160 -9.04 -40.55 -15.76
CA VAL A 160 -9.50 -41.50 -16.79
C VAL A 160 -10.99 -41.82 -16.63
N PHE A 161 -11.43 -42.19 -15.41
CA PHE A 161 -12.80 -42.66 -15.20
C PHE A 161 -13.87 -41.57 -15.32
N LYS A 162 -13.51 -40.29 -15.13
CA LYS A 162 -14.40 -39.16 -15.42
C LYS A 162 -14.18 -38.57 -16.82
N GLY A 163 -13.18 -39.02 -17.57
CA GLY A 163 -12.86 -38.51 -18.91
C GLY A 163 -12.47 -37.04 -18.92
N LEU A 164 -11.65 -36.57 -17.96
CA LEU A 164 -11.27 -35.16 -17.83
C LEU A 164 -10.50 -34.65 -19.06
N GLY A 165 -9.58 -35.45 -19.60
CA GLY A 165 -8.86 -35.14 -20.84
C GLY A 165 -7.65 -34.22 -20.69
N TYR A 166 -7.28 -33.83 -19.46
CA TYR A 166 -6.09 -33.05 -19.13
C TYR A 166 -5.40 -33.63 -17.88
N SER A 167 -4.18 -33.15 -17.59
CA SER A 167 -3.27 -33.68 -16.55
C SER A 167 -2.89 -32.62 -15.53
N SER A 168 -2.31 -33.03 -14.39
CA SER A 168 -1.77 -32.10 -13.38
C SER A 168 -0.71 -31.15 -13.93
N GLY A 169 0.03 -31.57 -14.96
CA GLY A 169 0.95 -30.68 -15.67
C GLY A 169 0.25 -29.53 -16.40
N TYR A 170 -0.95 -29.75 -16.97
CA TYR A 170 -1.76 -28.66 -17.54
C TYR A 170 -2.35 -27.78 -16.45
N GLU A 171 -2.89 -28.39 -15.38
CA GLU A 171 -3.46 -27.66 -14.24
C GLU A 171 -2.44 -26.73 -13.60
N LEU A 172 -1.16 -27.14 -13.48
CA LEU A 172 -0.09 -26.30 -12.96
C LEU A 172 0.16 -25.04 -13.80
N LEU A 173 0.19 -25.19 -15.13
CA LEU A 173 0.40 -24.07 -16.04
C LEU A 173 -0.82 -23.12 -16.00
N GLU A 174 -2.02 -23.69 -16.01
CA GLU A 174 -3.27 -22.93 -15.92
C GLU A 174 -3.38 -22.19 -14.58
N ALA A 175 -2.99 -22.82 -13.47
CA ALA A 175 -3.00 -22.21 -12.15
C ALA A 175 -2.13 -20.95 -12.12
N TYR A 176 -0.90 -21.01 -12.64
CA TYR A 176 -0.03 -19.84 -12.71
C TYR A 176 -0.63 -18.70 -13.55
N ASP A 177 -1.14 -19.00 -14.75
CA ASP A 177 -1.75 -17.99 -15.61
C ASP A 177 -2.99 -17.35 -14.94
N LYS A 178 -3.82 -18.16 -14.26
CA LYS A 178 -4.96 -17.67 -13.48
C LYS A 178 -4.53 -16.75 -12.34
N LEU A 179 -3.47 -17.10 -11.60
CA LEU A 179 -2.94 -16.24 -10.53
C LEU A 179 -2.55 -14.87 -11.08
N ILE A 180 -1.76 -14.84 -12.15
CA ILE A 180 -1.30 -13.57 -12.75
C ILE A 180 -2.48 -12.75 -13.25
N LEU A 181 -3.42 -13.34 -13.98
CA LEU A 181 -4.59 -12.62 -14.49
C LEU A 181 -5.51 -12.12 -13.37
N ASN A 182 -5.65 -12.89 -12.29
CA ASN A 182 -6.44 -12.52 -11.12
C ASN A 182 -5.84 -11.29 -10.40
N MET A 183 -4.50 -11.20 -10.28
CA MET A 183 -3.80 -9.98 -9.79
C MET A 183 -4.09 -8.77 -10.69
N TYR A 184 -4.05 -8.89 -12.01
CA TYR A 184 -4.39 -7.75 -12.87
C TYR A 184 -5.85 -7.33 -12.73
N LYS A 185 -6.77 -8.30 -12.62
CA LYS A 185 -8.21 -8.05 -12.50
C LYS A 185 -8.54 -7.32 -11.20
N SER A 186 -7.89 -7.66 -10.07
CA SER A 186 -8.08 -6.94 -8.80
C SER A 186 -7.73 -5.45 -8.93
N TRP A 187 -6.60 -5.12 -9.57
CA TRP A 187 -6.21 -3.73 -9.81
C TRP A 187 -7.12 -2.99 -10.79
N GLN A 188 -7.73 -3.66 -11.76
CA GLN A 188 -8.77 -3.05 -12.60
C GLN A 188 -9.99 -2.63 -11.78
N TYR A 189 -10.42 -3.49 -10.84
CA TYR A 189 -11.51 -3.17 -9.92
C TYR A 189 -11.12 -2.06 -8.93
N HIS A 190 -9.88 -2.04 -8.44
CA HIS A 190 -9.36 -0.97 -7.60
C HIS A 190 -9.51 0.42 -8.25
N PHE A 191 -9.15 0.58 -9.52
CA PHE A 191 -9.21 1.87 -10.20
C PHE A 191 -10.58 2.22 -10.82
N GLU A 192 -11.58 1.34 -10.67
CA GLU A 192 -12.95 1.60 -11.13
C GLU A 192 -13.58 2.81 -10.40
N PHE A 193 -13.26 3.00 -9.12
CA PHE A 193 -13.81 4.11 -8.31
C PHE A 193 -12.75 5.05 -7.72
N LEU A 194 -11.52 4.61 -7.48
CA LEU A 194 -10.56 5.39 -6.67
C LEU A 194 -10.32 6.81 -7.22
N ASN A 195 -10.10 6.95 -8.52
CA ASN A 195 -9.92 8.25 -9.15
C ASN A 195 -11.16 9.15 -9.00
N LEU A 196 -12.36 8.57 -8.96
CA LEU A 196 -13.61 9.30 -8.77
C LEU A 196 -13.70 9.85 -7.34
N CYS A 197 -13.30 9.08 -6.33
CA CYS A 197 -13.23 9.55 -4.94
C CYS A 197 -12.32 10.78 -4.83
N TYR A 198 -11.14 10.72 -5.44
CA TYR A 198 -10.20 11.83 -5.45
C TYR A 198 -10.72 13.04 -6.22
N LEU A 199 -11.38 12.84 -7.36
CA LEU A 199 -12.02 13.93 -8.10
C LEU A 199 -13.13 14.61 -7.29
N ALA A 200 -13.97 13.84 -6.58
CA ALA A 200 -14.98 14.39 -5.68
C ALA A 200 -14.34 15.23 -4.56
N TYR A 201 -13.26 14.73 -3.95
CA TYR A 201 -12.50 15.46 -2.94
C TYR A 201 -11.89 16.76 -3.48
N LEU A 202 -11.19 16.72 -4.62
CA LEU A 202 -10.59 17.90 -5.24
C LEU A 202 -11.61 18.96 -5.62
N THR A 203 -12.78 18.53 -6.12
CA THR A 203 -13.85 19.44 -6.51
C THR A 203 -14.40 20.18 -5.29
N PHE A 204 -14.64 19.46 -4.20
CA PHE A 204 -15.06 20.07 -2.93
C PHE A 204 -13.97 20.96 -2.32
N PHE A 205 -12.71 20.49 -2.34
CA PHE A 205 -11.57 21.24 -1.84
C PHE A 205 -11.37 22.56 -2.60
N GLY A 206 -11.40 22.51 -3.93
CA GLY A 206 -11.28 23.69 -4.78
C GLY A 206 -12.40 24.70 -4.53
N PHE A 207 -13.64 24.22 -4.40
CA PHE A 207 -14.78 25.08 -4.03
C PHE A 207 -14.55 25.76 -2.67
N CYS A 208 -14.12 25.02 -1.65
CA CYS A 208 -13.86 25.59 -0.33
C CYS A 208 -12.75 26.64 -0.36
N LYS A 209 -11.68 26.41 -1.13
CA LYS A 209 -10.58 27.37 -1.30
C LYS A 209 -11.00 28.64 -2.04
N GLU A 210 -11.89 28.52 -3.01
CA GLU A 210 -12.46 29.66 -3.74
C GLU A 210 -13.40 30.48 -2.84
N ALA A 211 -14.30 29.80 -2.13
CA ALA A 211 -15.26 30.45 -1.24
C ALA A 211 -14.61 31.03 0.03
N PHE A 212 -13.55 30.39 0.53
CA PHE A 212 -12.86 30.74 1.76
C PHE A 212 -11.33 30.73 1.55
N PRO A 213 -10.72 31.80 1.03
CA PRO A 213 -9.28 31.81 0.72
C PRO A 213 -8.36 31.47 1.90
N ASP A 214 -8.75 31.85 3.12
CA ASP A 214 -7.99 31.63 4.34
C ASP A 214 -8.32 30.30 5.06
N ILE A 215 -9.21 29.45 4.49
CA ILE A 215 -9.51 28.15 5.09
C ILE A 215 -8.27 27.26 5.05
N GLY A 216 -7.92 26.66 6.19
CA GLY A 216 -6.84 25.67 6.24
C GLY A 216 -7.23 24.38 5.50
N ASP A 217 -6.28 23.74 4.82
CA ASP A 217 -6.47 22.45 4.14
C ASP A 217 -7.03 21.39 5.09
N GLN A 218 -6.56 21.44 6.34
CA GLN A 218 -7.00 20.57 7.43
C GLN A 218 -8.46 20.77 7.81
N THR A 219 -8.96 22.00 7.77
CA THR A 219 -10.37 22.28 8.03
C THR A 219 -11.24 21.62 6.96
N ILE A 220 -10.85 21.71 5.69
CA ILE A 220 -11.54 21.01 4.59
C ILE A 220 -11.48 19.50 4.81
N ALA A 221 -10.31 18.94 5.15
CA ALA A 221 -10.17 17.52 5.42
C ALA A 221 -11.09 17.04 6.57
N LYS A 222 -11.19 17.81 7.66
CA LYS A 222 -12.09 17.52 8.78
C LYS A 222 -13.58 17.53 8.41
N MET A 223 -13.99 18.37 7.45
CA MET A 223 -15.37 18.34 6.92
C MET A 223 -15.70 17.03 6.20
N VAL A 224 -14.69 16.33 5.68
CA VAL A 224 -14.86 15.07 4.96
C VAL A 224 -14.62 13.84 5.84
N ALA A 225 -13.81 13.98 6.91
CA ALA A 225 -13.42 12.90 7.81
C ALA A 225 -14.59 12.19 8.54
N GLY A 226 -14.31 11.02 9.12
CA GLY A 226 -15.27 10.24 9.90
C GLY A 226 -16.22 9.41 9.03
N ALA A 227 -15.74 8.31 8.45
CA ALA A 227 -16.60 7.32 7.79
C ALA A 227 -16.51 5.98 8.55
N ASP A 228 -17.57 5.16 8.47
CA ASP A 228 -17.47 3.74 8.83
C ASP A 228 -16.61 3.06 7.76
N VAL A 229 -15.34 2.84 8.13
CA VAL A 229 -14.29 2.35 7.25
C VAL A 229 -13.93 0.93 7.69
N ILE A 230 -13.96 0.01 6.73
CA ILE A 230 -13.75 -1.43 6.95
C ILE A 230 -12.35 -1.73 7.49
N MET A 231 -11.36 -0.87 7.23
CA MET A 231 -9.98 -1.03 7.71
C MET A 231 -9.86 -1.05 9.24
N PHE A 232 -10.87 -0.58 9.97
CA PHE A 232 -10.90 -0.66 11.44
C PHE A 232 -11.53 -1.97 11.96
N ARG A 233 -12.22 -2.75 11.11
CA ARG A 233 -12.85 -4.01 11.52
C ARG A 233 -11.87 -5.01 12.14
N PRO A 234 -10.65 -5.23 11.61
CA PRO A 234 -9.67 -6.12 12.25
C PRO A 234 -9.38 -5.75 13.71
N GLU A 235 -9.20 -4.47 13.97
CA GLU A 235 -8.93 -3.96 15.33
C GLU A 235 -10.17 -4.09 16.24
N GLU A 236 -11.36 -3.79 15.72
CA GLU A 236 -12.62 -3.99 16.45
C GLU A 236 -12.83 -5.44 16.87
N GLU A 237 -12.53 -6.40 15.99
CA GLU A 237 -12.61 -7.83 16.30
C GLU A 237 -11.59 -8.23 17.38
N ILE A 238 -10.37 -7.71 17.33
CA ILE A 238 -9.39 -7.90 18.40
C ILE A 238 -9.90 -7.34 19.74
N GLY A 239 -10.53 -6.17 19.73
CA GLY A 239 -11.18 -5.58 20.91
C GLY A 239 -12.28 -6.48 21.49
N LYS A 240 -13.14 -7.04 20.63
CA LYS A 240 -14.18 -8.00 21.03
C LYS A 240 -13.58 -9.27 21.64
N LEU A 241 -12.54 -9.82 21.02
CA LEU A 241 -11.82 -11.00 21.51
C LEU A 241 -11.14 -10.74 22.86
N ALA A 242 -10.56 -9.55 23.06
CA ALA A 242 -9.95 -9.17 24.33
C ALA A 242 -10.99 -9.06 25.46
N ARG A 243 -12.13 -8.40 25.21
CA ARG A 243 -13.24 -8.33 26.18
C ARG A 243 -13.76 -9.73 26.52
N LEU A 244 -13.97 -10.57 25.51
CA LEU A 244 -14.40 -11.95 25.70
C LEU A 244 -13.40 -12.76 26.54
N ALA A 245 -12.09 -12.56 26.34
CA ALA A 245 -11.08 -13.21 27.16
C ALA A 245 -11.17 -12.79 28.64
N VAL A 246 -11.42 -11.51 28.93
CA VAL A 246 -11.62 -11.01 30.30
C VAL A 246 -12.88 -11.60 30.90
N ASP A 247 -14.01 -11.55 30.19
CA ASP A 247 -15.31 -12.05 30.65
C ASP A 247 -15.29 -13.57 30.94
N LEU A 248 -14.52 -14.32 30.16
CA LEU A 248 -14.31 -15.77 30.33
C LEU A 248 -13.24 -16.13 31.38
N GLY A 249 -12.60 -15.14 32.01
CA GLY A 249 -11.55 -15.37 33.02
C GLY A 249 -10.25 -15.94 32.43
N LEU A 250 -9.95 -15.64 31.18
CA LEU A 250 -8.79 -16.16 30.44
C LEU A 250 -7.56 -15.24 30.47
N SER A 251 -7.64 -14.06 31.10
CA SER A 251 -6.54 -13.07 31.14
C SER A 251 -5.18 -13.66 31.48
N GLU A 252 -5.11 -14.48 32.54
CA GLU A 252 -3.86 -15.11 32.99
C GLU A 252 -3.26 -16.08 31.95
N THR A 253 -4.06 -16.63 31.05
CA THR A 253 -3.55 -17.48 29.97
C THR A 253 -2.79 -16.65 28.95
N PHE A 254 -3.33 -15.48 28.55
CA PHE A 254 -2.69 -14.57 27.60
C PHE A 254 -1.46 -13.86 28.20
N LYS A 255 -1.51 -13.50 29.49
CA LYS A 255 -0.42 -12.83 30.21
C LYS A 255 0.83 -13.68 30.43
N LYS A 256 0.76 -15.00 30.17
CA LYS A 256 1.96 -15.87 30.17
C LYS A 256 2.97 -15.50 29.07
N GLY A 257 2.58 -14.72 28.07
CA GLY A 257 3.47 -14.31 26.98
C GLY A 257 3.94 -15.48 26.10
N LEU A 258 3.11 -16.50 25.96
CA LEU A 258 3.37 -17.62 25.06
C LEU A 258 3.09 -17.19 23.61
N ASP A 259 3.74 -17.86 22.65
CA ASP A 259 3.37 -17.75 21.24
C ASP A 259 1.91 -18.20 20.99
N ALA A 260 1.37 -17.83 19.83
CA ALA A 260 -0.03 -18.07 19.48
C ALA A 260 -0.39 -19.57 19.54
N ASP A 261 0.45 -20.44 18.99
CA ASP A 261 0.21 -21.89 18.97
C ASP A 261 0.11 -22.49 20.37
N LYS A 262 1.05 -22.13 21.26
CA LYS A 262 1.03 -22.57 22.66
C LYS A 262 -0.14 -21.97 23.41
N THR A 263 -0.47 -20.70 23.16
CA THR A 263 -1.65 -20.05 23.78
C THR A 263 -2.93 -20.77 23.38
N MET A 264 -3.12 -21.05 22.09
CA MET A 264 -4.25 -21.84 21.58
C MET A 264 -4.28 -23.25 22.20
N ALA A 265 -3.13 -23.91 22.36
CA ALA A 265 -3.06 -25.22 23.00
C ALA A 265 -3.49 -25.19 24.48
N GLU A 266 -3.19 -24.14 25.23
CA GLU A 266 -3.69 -23.94 26.60
C GLU A 266 -5.20 -23.67 26.61
N LEU A 267 -5.69 -22.80 25.72
CA LEU A 267 -7.12 -22.46 25.61
C LEU A 267 -7.97 -23.70 25.30
N LYS A 268 -7.50 -24.60 24.42
CA LYS A 268 -8.20 -25.86 24.09
C LYS A 268 -8.48 -26.77 25.29
N LYS A 269 -7.77 -26.60 26.42
CA LYS A 269 -7.92 -27.45 27.62
C LYS A 269 -9.16 -27.12 28.46
N THR A 270 -9.79 -25.97 28.27
CA THR A 270 -10.93 -25.52 29.08
C THR A 270 -12.14 -25.22 28.19
N ASN A 271 -13.36 -25.30 28.75
CA ASN A 271 -14.55 -24.91 27.99
C ASN A 271 -14.56 -23.41 27.64
N PRO A 272 -14.25 -22.48 28.57
CA PRO A 272 -14.13 -21.06 28.23
C PRO A 272 -13.09 -20.80 27.13
N GLY A 273 -11.96 -21.50 27.16
CA GLY A 273 -10.95 -21.34 26.12
C GLY A 273 -11.41 -21.85 24.74
N LYS A 274 -12.25 -22.89 24.67
CA LYS A 274 -12.89 -23.33 23.42
C LYS A 274 -13.90 -22.30 22.90
N ASP A 275 -14.72 -21.73 23.79
CA ASP A 275 -15.68 -20.69 23.41
C ASP A 275 -14.96 -19.45 22.83
N TRP A 276 -13.81 -19.09 23.41
CA TRP A 276 -12.96 -18.03 22.87
C TRP A 276 -12.36 -18.39 21.50
N LEU A 277 -11.88 -19.62 21.33
CA LEU A 277 -11.33 -20.09 20.04
C LEU A 277 -12.38 -20.12 18.93
N ASP A 278 -13.64 -20.46 19.24
CA ASP A 278 -14.74 -20.40 18.27
C ASP A 278 -15.03 -18.96 17.83
N ALA A 279 -14.91 -17.99 18.74
CA ALA A 279 -15.03 -16.57 18.39
C ALA A 279 -13.83 -16.09 17.56
N PHE A 280 -12.63 -16.52 17.92
CA PHE A 280 -11.40 -16.24 17.18
C PHE A 280 -11.46 -16.76 15.74
N ASP A 281 -11.89 -18.00 15.53
CA ASP A 281 -11.97 -18.58 14.18
C ASP A 281 -12.99 -17.85 13.29
N LYS A 282 -14.07 -17.30 13.86
CA LYS A 282 -15.04 -16.46 13.15
C LYS A 282 -14.50 -15.07 12.82
N ALA A 283 -13.72 -14.48 13.71
CA ALA A 283 -13.11 -13.17 13.50
C ALA A 283 -11.98 -13.24 12.45
N LYS A 284 -11.27 -14.37 12.39
CA LYS A 284 -10.07 -14.53 11.57
C LYS A 284 -10.32 -14.37 10.06
N ASP A 285 -11.40 -14.92 9.51
CA ASP A 285 -11.77 -14.77 8.08
C ASP A 285 -12.99 -13.83 7.96
N PRO A 286 -12.84 -12.63 7.38
CA PRO A 286 -11.68 -12.16 6.60
C PRO A 286 -10.72 -11.24 7.37
N TRP A 287 -10.98 -10.92 8.63
CA TRP A 287 -10.38 -9.73 9.24
C TRP A 287 -8.88 -9.86 9.51
N PHE A 288 -8.30 -11.06 9.53
CA PHE A 288 -6.87 -11.26 9.76
C PHE A 288 -6.04 -11.36 8.48
N TYR A 289 -6.63 -11.20 7.30
CA TYR A 289 -5.84 -10.99 6.08
C TYR A 289 -5.25 -9.56 5.99
N LEU A 290 -5.07 -8.89 7.14
CA LEU A 290 -4.46 -7.59 7.24
C LEU A 290 -2.93 -7.71 7.18
N SER A 291 -2.35 -7.26 6.06
CA SER A 291 -0.90 -7.15 5.87
C SER A 291 -0.26 -6.14 6.84
N THR A 292 0.94 -6.48 7.31
CA THR A 292 1.77 -5.63 8.17
C THR A 292 2.38 -4.42 7.48
N GLY A 293 2.43 -4.43 6.14
CA GLY A 293 2.90 -3.32 5.32
C GLY A 293 1.77 -2.71 4.49
N THR A 294 2.11 -2.23 3.30
CA THR A 294 1.13 -1.80 2.29
C THR A 294 0.44 -2.97 1.58
N GLY A 295 0.95 -4.21 1.76
CA GLY A 295 0.54 -5.38 0.99
C GLY A 295 1.10 -5.48 -0.44
N PHE A 296 1.90 -4.50 -0.89
CA PHE A 296 2.41 -4.48 -2.28
C PHE A 296 3.61 -5.40 -2.50
N TYR A 297 4.21 -5.87 -1.42
CA TYR A 297 5.41 -6.69 -1.45
C TYR A 297 5.11 -8.03 -0.79
N HIS A 298 5.64 -9.11 -1.36
CA HIS A 298 5.52 -10.44 -0.75
C HIS A 298 6.04 -10.46 0.71
N SER A 299 7.05 -9.66 1.04
CA SER A 299 7.64 -9.59 2.39
C SER A 299 6.71 -8.98 3.43
N HIS A 300 5.62 -8.33 3.03
CA HIS A 300 4.62 -7.80 3.95
C HIS A 300 3.70 -8.93 4.44
N ILE A 301 4.17 -9.65 5.46
CA ILE A 301 3.47 -10.75 6.11
C ILE A 301 2.09 -10.26 6.62
N SER A 302 1.05 -11.10 6.56
CA SER A 302 -0.27 -10.76 7.10
C SER A 302 -0.53 -11.40 8.45
N TRP A 303 -1.48 -10.86 9.22
CA TRP A 303 -1.82 -11.39 10.55
C TRP A 303 -2.23 -12.87 10.50
N ILE A 304 -2.83 -13.32 9.41
CA ILE A 304 -3.20 -14.72 9.18
C ILE A 304 -1.98 -15.64 8.99
N ASP A 305 -0.87 -15.10 8.48
CA ASP A 305 0.36 -15.83 8.23
C ASP A 305 1.24 -15.90 9.50
N ASP A 306 1.14 -14.90 10.38
CA ASP A 306 1.74 -14.91 11.71
C ASP A 306 0.73 -14.49 12.78
N LEU A 307 0.09 -15.50 13.39
CA LEU A 307 -0.91 -15.31 14.43
C LEU A 307 -0.33 -14.72 15.73
N ASN A 308 0.99 -14.63 15.91
CA ASN A 308 1.55 -13.98 17.10
C ASN A 308 1.15 -12.49 17.14
N ILE A 309 1.05 -11.84 15.98
CA ILE A 309 0.66 -10.43 15.86
C ILE A 309 -0.71 -10.15 16.48
N PRO A 310 -1.83 -10.78 16.03
CA PRO A 310 -3.13 -10.57 16.64
C PRO A 310 -3.18 -11.01 18.11
N PHE A 311 -2.44 -12.06 18.51
CA PHE A 311 -2.40 -12.48 19.92
C PHE A 311 -1.73 -11.45 20.83
N ASP A 312 -0.67 -10.80 20.38
CA ASP A 312 -0.02 -9.71 21.12
C ASP A 312 -0.92 -8.47 21.25
N HIS A 313 -1.72 -8.18 20.22
CA HIS A 313 -2.75 -7.14 20.30
C HIS A 313 -3.86 -7.49 21.29
N VAL A 314 -4.38 -8.73 21.27
CA VAL A 314 -5.35 -9.22 22.26
C VAL A 314 -4.79 -9.04 23.68
N ARG A 315 -3.54 -9.43 23.92
CA ARG A 315 -2.88 -9.26 25.23
C ARG A 315 -2.85 -7.80 25.68
N THR A 316 -2.46 -6.91 24.77
CA THR A 316 -2.43 -5.46 25.03
C THR A 316 -3.82 -4.92 25.38
N TYR A 317 -4.87 -5.38 24.70
CA TYR A 317 -6.24 -4.93 24.94
C TYR A 317 -6.86 -5.53 26.20
N ILE A 318 -6.49 -6.75 26.60
CA ILE A 318 -6.87 -7.32 27.90
C ILE A 318 -6.40 -6.39 29.03
N ASP A 319 -5.14 -5.94 28.99
CA ASP A 319 -4.60 -5.05 30.03
C ASP A 319 -5.35 -3.70 30.10
N ARG A 320 -5.78 -3.16 28.96
CA ARG A 320 -6.56 -1.91 28.90
C ARG A 320 -7.99 -2.10 29.42
N VAL A 321 -8.64 -3.19 29.02
CA VAL A 321 -10.00 -3.53 29.48
C VAL A 321 -10.03 -3.73 30.99
N GLU A 322 -9.05 -4.41 31.57
CA GLU A 322 -8.96 -4.58 33.03
C GLU A 322 -8.70 -3.27 33.79
N ARG A 323 -8.05 -2.29 33.16
CA ARG A 323 -7.90 -0.93 33.71
C ARG A 323 -9.16 -0.06 33.55
N GLY A 324 -10.20 -0.56 32.89
CA GLY A 324 -11.44 0.17 32.64
C GLY A 324 -11.31 1.25 31.56
N GLU A 325 -10.31 1.14 30.68
CA GLU A 325 -10.13 2.07 29.56
C GLU A 325 -11.15 1.79 28.44
N THR A 326 -11.58 2.84 27.74
CA THR A 326 -12.30 2.71 26.47
C THR A 326 -11.29 2.30 25.39
N ILE A 327 -11.60 1.21 24.68
CA ILE A 327 -10.77 0.70 23.58
C ILE A 327 -11.40 0.98 22.21
N GLU A 328 -12.65 1.44 22.18
CA GLU A 328 -13.38 1.84 21.00
C GLU A 328 -13.02 3.26 20.52
N ARG A 329 -13.17 3.50 19.22
CA ARG A 329 -12.93 4.80 18.60
C ARG A 329 -14.05 5.81 18.93
N PRO A 330 -13.75 7.10 19.12
CA PRO A 330 -14.73 8.14 19.47
C PRO A 330 -15.52 8.64 18.25
N LEU A 331 -16.15 7.73 17.48
CA LEU A 331 -16.82 8.07 16.21
C LEU A 331 -17.91 9.14 16.37
N ALA A 332 -18.68 9.10 17.46
CA ALA A 332 -19.74 10.07 17.72
C ALA A 332 -19.22 11.50 17.93
N GLU A 333 -18.03 11.66 18.53
CA GLU A 333 -17.40 12.96 18.72
C GLU A 333 -16.89 13.52 17.39
N ILE A 334 -16.29 12.65 16.56
CA ILE A 334 -15.82 12.99 15.21
C ILE A 334 -16.99 13.43 14.33
N ASP A 335 -18.09 12.70 14.36
CA ASP A 335 -19.30 13.03 13.59
C ASP A 335 -19.90 14.38 14.02
N ALA A 336 -19.98 14.63 15.33
CA ALA A 336 -20.49 15.89 15.86
C ALA A 336 -19.59 17.10 15.52
N GLU A 337 -18.26 16.95 15.59
CA GLU A 337 -17.31 17.99 15.17
C GLU A 337 -17.45 18.32 13.69
N ARG A 338 -17.57 17.31 12.83
CA ARG A 338 -17.78 17.49 11.38
C ARG A 338 -19.08 18.22 11.10
N GLU A 339 -20.20 17.75 11.65
CA GLU A 339 -21.53 18.35 11.40
C GLU A 339 -21.56 19.83 11.81
N ARG A 340 -20.97 20.15 12.96
CA ARG A 340 -20.81 21.54 13.42
C ARG A 340 -20.02 22.36 12.40
N MET A 341 -18.85 21.88 11.99
CA MET A 341 -17.95 22.60 11.08
C MET A 341 -18.59 22.83 9.70
N VAL A 342 -19.25 21.81 9.15
CA VAL A 342 -19.97 21.90 7.88
C VAL A 342 -21.10 22.92 7.95
N ALA A 343 -21.87 22.94 9.05
CA ALA A 343 -22.93 23.91 9.25
C ALA A 343 -22.38 25.35 9.37
N GLU A 344 -21.34 25.56 10.17
CA GLU A 344 -20.71 26.87 10.36
C GLU A 344 -20.22 27.46 9.03
N TYR A 345 -19.46 26.69 8.24
CA TYR A 345 -18.95 27.17 6.96
C TYR A 345 -20.05 27.37 5.91
N LYS A 346 -21.07 26.50 5.89
CA LYS A 346 -22.23 26.72 5.02
C LYS A 346 -22.93 28.04 5.34
N ASP A 347 -23.07 28.40 6.60
CA ASP A 347 -23.73 29.64 7.02
C ASP A 347 -22.95 30.91 6.68
N LEU A 348 -21.63 30.80 6.47
CA LEU A 348 -20.79 31.90 5.98
C LEU A 348 -20.96 32.16 4.48
N LEU A 349 -21.56 31.24 3.72
CA LEU A 349 -21.75 31.43 2.27
C LEU A 349 -22.81 32.50 2.00
N PRO A 350 -22.53 33.45 1.09
CA PRO A 350 -23.33 34.65 0.90
C PRO A 350 -24.63 34.41 0.12
N THR A 351 -24.67 33.40 -0.75
CA THR A 351 -25.81 33.12 -1.62
C THR A 351 -26.41 31.74 -1.35
N GLU A 352 -27.71 31.60 -1.61
CA GLU A 352 -28.40 30.30 -1.54
C GLU A 352 -27.86 29.30 -2.58
N GLU A 353 -27.41 29.80 -3.73
CA GLU A 353 -26.80 28.99 -4.78
C GLU A 353 -25.47 28.38 -4.31
N ASP A 354 -24.61 29.18 -3.67
CA ASP A 354 -23.34 28.70 -3.10
C ASP A 354 -23.58 27.68 -1.97
N ARG A 355 -24.57 27.93 -1.11
CA ARG A 355 -24.96 27.00 -0.04
C ARG A 355 -25.39 25.65 -0.61
N LYS A 356 -26.24 25.66 -1.64
CA LYS A 356 -26.70 24.46 -2.30
C LYS A 356 -25.54 23.71 -2.98
N LYS A 357 -24.66 24.43 -3.68
CA LYS A 357 -23.47 23.85 -4.32
C LYS A 357 -22.53 23.23 -3.29
N PHE A 358 -22.30 23.90 -2.16
CA PHE A 358 -21.51 23.36 -1.04
C PHE A 358 -22.10 22.05 -0.51
N GLU A 359 -23.41 22.01 -0.26
CA GLU A 359 -24.11 20.79 0.21
C GLU A 359 -24.02 19.65 -0.81
N GLU A 360 -24.22 19.93 -2.10
CA GLU A 360 -24.14 18.93 -3.17
C GLU A 360 -22.72 18.34 -3.29
N LEU A 361 -21.68 19.18 -3.25
CA LEU A 361 -20.29 18.74 -3.30
C LEU A 361 -19.87 17.99 -2.03
N HIS A 362 -20.26 18.49 -0.85
CA HIS A 362 -20.00 17.84 0.44
C HIS A 362 -20.67 16.46 0.50
N SER A 363 -21.93 16.36 0.10
CA SER A 363 -22.65 15.09 0.01
C SER A 363 -21.97 14.11 -0.93
N THR A 364 -21.51 14.59 -2.09
CA THR A 364 -20.82 13.74 -3.07
C THR A 364 -19.49 13.22 -2.53
N VAL A 365 -18.64 14.05 -1.94
CA VAL A 365 -17.37 13.58 -1.36
C VAL A 365 -17.63 12.63 -0.19
N ARG A 366 -18.60 12.90 0.67
CA ARG A 366 -18.95 12.02 1.81
C ARG A 366 -19.47 10.66 1.38
N ARG A 367 -20.24 10.61 0.29
CA ARG A 367 -20.73 9.36 -0.28
C ARG A 367 -19.61 8.51 -0.89
N THR A 368 -18.62 9.15 -1.51
CA THR A 368 -17.52 8.45 -2.20
C THR A 368 -16.36 8.09 -1.27
N TYR A 369 -16.20 8.82 -0.16
CA TYR A 369 -15.09 8.66 0.78
C TYR A 369 -14.90 7.24 1.34
N PRO A 370 -15.95 6.48 1.71
CA PRO A 370 -15.76 5.12 2.23
C PRO A 370 -14.98 4.22 1.26
N TYR A 371 -15.20 4.34 -0.05
CA TYR A 371 -14.45 3.55 -1.04
C TYR A 371 -12.95 3.83 -0.96
N ALA A 372 -12.55 5.09 -0.78
CA ALA A 372 -11.15 5.52 -0.75
C ALA A 372 -10.33 4.85 0.37
N GLU A 373 -10.99 4.28 1.37
CA GLU A 373 -10.33 3.49 2.41
C GLU A 373 -10.70 2.01 2.33
N ASN A 374 -11.94 1.69 1.95
CA ASN A 374 -12.43 0.32 2.00
C ASN A 374 -11.78 -0.59 0.95
N HIS A 375 -11.35 -0.03 -0.19
CA HIS A 375 -10.69 -0.83 -1.22
C HIS A 375 -9.41 -1.50 -0.71
N LEU A 376 -8.67 -0.81 0.17
CA LEU A 376 -7.42 -1.27 0.77
C LEU A 376 -7.57 -2.66 1.37
N PHE A 377 -8.65 -2.88 2.11
CA PHE A 377 -8.90 -4.16 2.76
C PHE A 377 -9.08 -5.29 1.76
N TYR A 378 -9.87 -5.06 0.70
CA TYR A 378 -10.19 -6.12 -0.26
C TYR A 378 -9.02 -6.43 -1.19
N VAL A 379 -8.35 -5.40 -1.71
CA VAL A 379 -7.32 -5.56 -2.75
C VAL A 379 -5.96 -5.77 -2.10
N GLU A 380 -5.42 -4.77 -1.41
CA GLU A 380 -4.02 -4.79 -0.98
C GLU A 380 -3.77 -5.62 0.28
N HIS A 381 -4.81 -5.90 1.06
CA HIS A 381 -4.71 -6.77 2.22
C HIS A 381 -5.25 -8.18 1.92
N TRP A 382 -6.57 -8.34 1.77
CA TRP A 382 -7.19 -9.65 1.69
C TRP A 382 -6.77 -10.46 0.45
N HIS A 383 -6.96 -9.89 -0.74
CA HIS A 383 -6.59 -10.53 -1.99
C HIS A 383 -5.07 -10.78 -2.09
N HIS A 384 -4.26 -9.74 -1.87
CA HIS A 384 -2.81 -9.84 -1.98
C HIS A 384 -2.20 -10.88 -1.03
N THR A 385 -2.70 -10.98 0.21
CA THR A 385 -2.23 -12.00 1.16
C THR A 385 -2.36 -13.41 0.56
N ILE A 386 -3.54 -13.72 0.02
CA ILE A 386 -3.80 -15.03 -0.58
C ILE A 386 -2.91 -15.21 -1.82
N PHE A 387 -2.80 -14.17 -2.65
CA PHE A 387 -1.96 -14.21 -3.85
C PHE A 387 -0.51 -14.54 -3.52
N TRP A 388 0.10 -13.83 -2.57
CA TRP A 388 1.48 -14.07 -2.17
C TRP A 388 1.70 -15.48 -1.63
N ASN A 389 0.75 -16.01 -0.87
CA ASN A 389 0.82 -17.37 -0.37
C ASN A 389 0.72 -18.42 -1.49
N LYS A 390 -0.14 -18.22 -2.50
CA LYS A 390 -0.19 -19.11 -3.67
C LYS A 390 1.12 -19.06 -4.48
N ILE A 391 1.78 -17.91 -4.57
CA ILE A 391 3.10 -17.80 -5.19
C ILE A 391 4.17 -18.53 -4.35
N ARG A 392 4.09 -18.50 -3.01
CA ARG A 392 4.96 -19.31 -2.15
C ARG A 392 4.72 -20.81 -2.32
N ASP A 393 3.48 -21.25 -2.51
CA ASP A 393 3.17 -22.65 -2.79
C ASP A 393 3.84 -23.10 -4.10
N LEU A 394 3.82 -22.25 -5.13
CA LEU A 394 4.56 -22.47 -6.37
C LEU A 394 6.08 -22.48 -6.17
N GLY A 395 6.59 -21.56 -5.33
CA GLY A 395 7.99 -21.54 -4.91
C GLY A 395 8.39 -22.83 -4.21
N GLN A 396 7.53 -23.37 -3.35
CA GLN A 396 7.75 -24.64 -2.65
C GLN A 396 7.81 -25.81 -3.65
N LEU A 397 6.89 -25.89 -4.60
CA LEU A 397 6.93 -26.89 -5.68
C LEU A 397 8.26 -26.84 -6.43
N LEU A 398 8.71 -25.64 -6.82
CA LEU A 398 9.99 -25.46 -7.52
C LEU A 398 11.20 -25.83 -6.65
N ALA A 399 11.15 -25.57 -5.35
CA ALA A 399 12.18 -25.97 -4.39
C ALA A 399 12.24 -27.50 -4.21
N ASP A 400 11.09 -28.16 -4.12
CA ASP A 400 10.99 -29.63 -4.02
C ASP A 400 11.60 -30.31 -5.25
N HIS A 401 11.43 -29.70 -6.42
CA HIS A 401 12.05 -30.12 -7.68
C HIS A 401 13.47 -29.57 -7.91
N LYS A 402 14.06 -28.87 -6.92
CA LYS A 402 15.42 -28.31 -6.90
C LYS A 402 15.71 -27.24 -7.95
N PHE A 403 14.68 -26.62 -8.51
CA PHE A 403 14.84 -25.42 -9.32
C PHE A 403 15.27 -24.24 -8.43
N LEU A 404 14.81 -24.23 -7.18
CA LEU A 404 15.12 -23.23 -6.16
C LEU A 404 15.75 -23.92 -4.93
N ASP A 405 16.53 -23.18 -4.14
CA ASP A 405 17.09 -23.69 -2.88
C ASP A 405 16.08 -23.50 -1.73
N ASP A 406 15.27 -22.43 -1.79
CA ASP A 406 14.19 -22.09 -0.85
C ASP A 406 12.96 -21.56 -1.61
N LYS A 407 11.75 -21.72 -1.05
CA LYS A 407 10.50 -21.26 -1.69
C LYS A 407 10.48 -19.75 -1.94
N GLU A 408 11.09 -18.95 -1.07
CA GLU A 408 11.14 -17.49 -1.21
C GLU A 408 12.11 -17.04 -2.33
N ASP A 409 12.93 -17.95 -2.87
CA ASP A 409 13.79 -17.64 -4.02
C ASP A 409 12.99 -17.30 -5.28
N ILE A 410 11.72 -17.70 -5.35
CA ILE A 410 10.84 -17.40 -6.48
C ILE A 410 10.70 -15.89 -6.72
N PHE A 411 10.76 -15.07 -5.66
CA PHE A 411 10.56 -13.63 -5.75
C PHE A 411 11.74 -12.90 -6.42
N TYR A 412 12.91 -13.54 -6.55
CA TYR A 412 14.05 -13.02 -7.32
C TYR A 412 13.85 -13.13 -8.83
N PHE A 413 12.72 -13.66 -9.30
CA PHE A 413 12.43 -13.87 -10.71
C PHE A 413 11.19 -13.11 -11.14
N HIS A 414 11.25 -12.41 -12.27
CA HIS A 414 10.06 -11.69 -12.73
C HIS A 414 9.02 -12.70 -13.26
N ARG A 415 7.76 -12.28 -13.35
CA ARG A 415 6.63 -13.15 -13.74
C ARG A 415 6.75 -13.86 -15.11
N PHE A 416 7.75 -13.53 -15.92
CA PHE A 416 8.02 -14.19 -17.21
C PHE A 416 9.17 -15.22 -17.15
N ASP A 417 9.96 -15.21 -16.08
CA ASP A 417 10.93 -16.27 -15.78
C ASP A 417 10.21 -17.52 -15.29
N ILE A 418 9.19 -17.35 -14.45
CA ILE A 418 8.47 -18.46 -13.79
C ILE A 418 7.86 -19.45 -14.80
N PRO A 419 7.16 -19.03 -15.87
CA PRO A 419 6.71 -19.96 -16.90
C PRO A 419 7.83 -20.82 -17.48
N GLN A 420 9.04 -20.29 -17.67
CA GLN A 420 10.16 -21.09 -18.20
C GLN A 420 10.54 -22.21 -17.23
N MET A 421 10.49 -21.96 -15.92
CA MET A 421 10.70 -22.98 -14.89
C MET A 421 9.60 -24.05 -14.96
N LEU A 422 8.34 -23.63 -15.01
CA LEU A 422 7.19 -24.54 -15.04
C LEU A 422 7.17 -25.39 -16.31
N TYR A 423 7.40 -24.80 -17.48
CA TYR A 423 7.46 -25.55 -18.73
C TYR A 423 8.64 -26.53 -18.78
N ASP A 424 9.81 -26.19 -18.26
CA ASP A 424 10.95 -27.12 -18.15
C ASP A 424 10.61 -28.30 -17.22
N LEU A 425 10.01 -28.01 -16.06
CA LEU A 425 9.55 -29.04 -15.11
C LEU A 425 8.48 -29.95 -15.74
N VAL A 426 7.41 -29.38 -16.28
CA VAL A 426 6.28 -30.12 -16.87
C VAL A 426 6.73 -30.92 -18.09
N THR A 427 7.62 -30.37 -18.93
CA THR A 427 8.13 -31.09 -20.10
C THR A 427 8.94 -32.33 -19.69
N ALA A 428 9.81 -32.20 -18.69
CA ALA A 428 10.57 -33.34 -18.18
C ALA A 428 9.65 -34.39 -17.52
N TRP A 429 8.71 -33.93 -16.69
CA TRP A 429 7.73 -34.79 -16.03
C TRP A 429 6.86 -35.56 -17.03
N ALA A 430 6.38 -34.90 -18.09
CA ALA A 430 5.49 -35.49 -19.10
C ALA A 430 6.15 -36.63 -19.90
N VAL A 431 7.48 -36.62 -20.05
CA VAL A 431 8.21 -37.74 -20.69
C VAL A 431 8.39 -38.90 -19.73
N GLY A 432 8.52 -38.62 -18.43
CA GLY A 432 8.57 -39.61 -17.36
C GLY A 432 9.95 -39.77 -16.70
N PRO A 433 10.10 -40.79 -15.83
CA PRO A 433 11.29 -40.96 -14.99
C PRO A 433 12.58 -41.06 -15.77
N GLY A 434 13.64 -40.46 -15.23
CA GLY A 434 14.99 -40.51 -15.80
C GLY A 434 15.28 -39.42 -16.83
N VAL A 435 14.29 -38.60 -17.21
CA VAL A 435 14.50 -37.38 -18.00
C VAL A 435 14.67 -36.19 -17.04
N PRO A 436 15.90 -35.65 -16.88
CA PRO A 436 16.11 -34.53 -15.97
C PRO A 436 15.70 -33.21 -16.64
N PRO A 437 14.96 -32.32 -15.93
CA PRO A 437 14.84 -30.93 -16.36
C PRO A 437 16.19 -30.22 -16.29
N ARG A 438 16.33 -29.11 -17.02
CA ARG A 438 17.58 -28.32 -17.00
C ARG A 438 17.67 -27.40 -15.78
N GLY A 439 16.53 -26.94 -15.30
CA GLY A 439 16.35 -25.93 -14.27
C GLY A 439 17.17 -26.16 -13.02
N PRO A 440 17.26 -27.39 -12.46
CA PRO A 440 18.04 -27.64 -11.24
C PRO A 440 19.54 -27.37 -11.36
N LYS A 441 20.08 -27.21 -12.56
CA LYS A 441 21.49 -26.82 -12.80
C LYS A 441 21.66 -25.36 -13.23
N TYR A 442 20.56 -24.68 -13.52
CA TYR A 442 20.53 -23.34 -14.09
C TYR A 442 20.08 -22.31 -13.05
N TRP A 443 18.85 -22.43 -12.55
CA TRP A 443 18.18 -21.42 -11.71
C TRP A 443 18.86 -21.16 -10.35
N PRO A 444 19.40 -22.16 -9.62
CA PRO A 444 20.07 -21.88 -8.33
C PRO A 444 21.31 -20.97 -8.45
N LYS A 445 21.98 -20.96 -9.62
CA LYS A 445 23.09 -20.04 -9.88
C LYS A 445 22.60 -18.61 -10.07
N GLU A 446 21.45 -18.47 -10.74
CA GLU A 446 20.83 -17.18 -11.00
C GLU A 446 20.25 -16.57 -9.73
N VAL A 447 19.62 -17.36 -8.86
CA VAL A 447 19.22 -16.93 -7.51
C VAL A 447 20.39 -16.30 -6.76
N LYS A 448 21.55 -16.98 -6.74
CA LYS A 448 22.75 -16.49 -6.02
C LYS A 448 23.26 -15.18 -6.62
N ARG A 449 23.23 -15.04 -7.94
CA ARG A 449 23.58 -13.79 -8.64
C ARG A 449 22.63 -12.67 -8.25
N ARG A 450 21.32 -12.88 -8.39
CA ARG A 450 20.28 -11.87 -8.12
C ARG A 450 20.23 -11.46 -6.64
N LYS A 451 20.44 -12.38 -5.70
CA LYS A 451 20.61 -12.08 -4.26
C LYS A 451 21.79 -11.12 -4.00
N LYS A 452 22.94 -11.35 -4.64
CA LYS A 452 24.11 -10.47 -4.50
C LYS A 452 23.80 -9.07 -5.04
N ILE A 453 23.20 -8.99 -6.22
CA ILE A 453 22.81 -7.72 -6.87
C ILE A 453 21.83 -6.95 -5.98
N PHE A 454 20.76 -7.61 -5.54
CA PHE A 454 19.70 -6.97 -4.77
C PHE A 454 20.20 -6.43 -3.43
N LYS A 455 21.13 -7.13 -2.77
CA LYS A 455 21.77 -6.62 -1.56
C LYS A 455 22.48 -5.28 -1.80
N LYS A 456 23.16 -5.13 -2.94
CA LYS A 456 23.83 -3.88 -3.33
C LYS A 456 22.82 -2.77 -3.69
N MET A 457 21.70 -3.12 -4.32
CA MET A 457 20.62 -2.16 -4.60
C MET A 457 20.10 -1.49 -3.33
N ARG A 458 19.89 -2.25 -2.25
CA ARG A 458 19.44 -1.71 -0.95
C ARG A 458 20.43 -0.74 -0.31
N GLU A 459 21.71 -0.81 -0.68
CA GLU A 459 22.75 0.10 -0.16
C GLU A 459 22.78 1.43 -0.94
N TRP A 460 22.11 1.52 -2.08
CA TRP A 460 22.08 2.71 -2.93
C TRP A 460 21.03 3.71 -2.46
N ALA A 461 21.34 5.00 -2.59
CA ALA A 461 20.41 6.07 -2.29
C ALA A 461 19.81 6.59 -3.60
N PRO A 462 18.49 6.44 -3.82
CA PRO A 462 17.84 6.93 -5.03
C PRO A 462 17.94 8.44 -5.18
N ILE A 463 18.08 8.89 -6.41
CA ILE A 463 18.01 10.30 -6.77
C ILE A 463 16.51 10.69 -6.80
N PRO A 464 16.08 11.81 -6.17
CA PRO A 464 14.66 12.12 -6.02
C PRO A 464 13.93 12.31 -7.36
N ALA A 465 14.62 12.84 -8.38
CA ALA A 465 14.08 13.03 -9.71
C ALA A 465 15.16 13.01 -10.80
N LEU A 466 14.74 12.79 -12.04
CA LEU A 466 15.55 12.73 -13.27
C LEU A 466 14.84 13.54 -14.37
N GLY A 467 15.61 14.06 -15.32
CA GLY A 467 15.07 14.76 -16.48
C GLY A 467 14.83 16.27 -16.26
N PRO A 468 13.99 16.91 -17.10
CA PRO A 468 13.73 18.35 -17.05
C PRO A 468 12.98 18.73 -15.78
N THR A 469 13.22 19.94 -15.28
CA THR A 469 12.49 20.47 -14.13
C THR A 469 11.22 21.16 -14.61
N PRO A 470 10.01 20.77 -14.15
CA PRO A 470 8.79 21.48 -14.51
C PRO A 470 8.77 22.88 -13.87
N GLU A 471 8.31 23.88 -14.62
CA GLU A 471 8.12 25.24 -14.08
C GLU A 471 7.04 25.27 -12.98
N VAL A 472 5.95 24.54 -13.22
CA VAL A 472 4.83 24.37 -12.30
C VAL A 472 4.35 22.92 -12.39
N VAL A 473 4.13 22.29 -11.24
CA VAL A 473 3.42 21.01 -11.17
C VAL A 473 1.92 21.31 -11.16
N THR A 474 1.20 20.90 -12.20
CA THR A 474 -0.24 21.18 -12.38
C THR A 474 -1.10 19.93 -12.40
N GLU A 475 -0.51 18.75 -12.54
CA GLU A 475 -1.26 17.49 -12.63
C GLU A 475 -1.84 17.14 -11.24
N PRO A 476 -3.17 17.09 -11.09
CA PRO A 476 -3.82 17.03 -9.78
C PRO A 476 -3.51 15.74 -9.00
N PHE A 477 -3.34 14.60 -9.67
CA PHE A 477 -3.00 13.36 -8.98
C PHE A 477 -1.56 13.37 -8.47
N THR A 478 -0.61 13.92 -9.21
CA THR A 478 0.80 14.13 -8.83
C THR A 478 0.90 14.89 -7.50
N ILE A 479 0.09 15.95 -7.36
CA ILE A 479 0.02 16.75 -6.15
C ILE A 479 -0.66 15.99 -5.01
N MET A 480 -1.85 15.42 -5.27
CA MET A 480 -2.65 14.85 -4.18
C MET A 480 -2.11 13.51 -3.69
N LEU A 481 -1.81 12.59 -4.62
CA LEU A 481 -1.32 11.26 -4.28
C LEU A 481 0.10 11.40 -3.74
N TRP A 482 1.04 11.87 -4.55
CA TRP A 482 2.46 11.83 -4.19
C TRP A 482 2.96 13.04 -3.38
N GLY A 483 2.14 14.08 -3.18
CA GLY A 483 2.58 15.30 -2.51
C GLY A 483 3.62 16.10 -3.30
N VAL A 484 3.80 15.81 -4.59
CA VAL A 484 4.84 16.46 -5.40
C VAL A 484 4.31 17.81 -5.87
N THR A 485 4.74 18.88 -5.20
CA THR A 485 4.40 20.26 -5.56
C THR A 485 5.59 20.97 -6.20
N THR A 486 5.33 22.11 -6.84
CA THR A 486 6.38 22.99 -7.38
C THR A 486 7.45 23.35 -6.34
N ASP A 487 7.06 23.52 -5.07
CA ASP A 487 8.01 23.89 -4.02
C ASP A 487 8.85 22.69 -3.52
N ILE A 488 8.27 21.50 -3.50
CA ILE A 488 9.01 20.25 -3.24
C ILE A 488 10.06 20.01 -4.32
N VAL A 489 9.70 20.18 -5.60
CA VAL A 489 10.65 20.04 -6.71
C VAL A 489 11.81 21.05 -6.59
N LYS A 490 11.52 22.30 -6.21
CA LYS A 490 12.57 23.30 -5.93
C LYS A 490 13.45 22.90 -4.75
N GLN A 491 12.88 22.29 -3.71
CA GLN A 491 13.62 21.80 -2.55
C GLN A 491 14.57 20.67 -2.93
N TRP A 492 14.14 19.72 -3.79
CA TRP A 492 15.00 18.65 -4.30
C TRP A 492 16.17 19.16 -5.14
N LEU A 493 16.04 20.32 -5.78
CA LEU A 493 17.13 20.99 -6.51
C LEU A 493 18.05 21.83 -5.61
N ALA A 494 17.70 22.05 -4.34
CA ALA A 494 18.57 22.74 -3.41
C ALA A 494 19.77 21.84 -3.04
N PRO A 495 20.96 22.41 -2.77
CA PRO A 495 22.09 21.62 -2.31
C PRO A 495 21.69 20.87 -1.02
N ALA A 496 21.74 19.55 -1.03
CA ALA A 496 21.41 18.76 0.15
C ALA A 496 22.42 19.09 1.27
N GLU A 497 21.94 19.67 2.38
CA GLU A 497 22.67 19.57 3.64
C GLU A 497 22.76 18.10 4.04
N LYS A 498 23.88 17.66 4.62
CA LYS A 498 24.00 16.29 5.10
C LYS A 498 22.89 16.05 6.14
N PRO A 499 22.01 15.06 5.99
CA PRO A 499 20.88 14.81 6.91
C PRO A 499 21.33 14.73 8.37
N GLU A 500 22.51 14.16 8.60
CA GLU A 500 23.20 14.04 9.88
C GLU A 500 23.54 15.37 10.57
N LYS A 501 23.43 16.52 9.90
CA LYS A 501 23.70 17.85 10.47
C LYS A 501 22.45 18.71 10.62
N MET A 502 21.31 18.22 10.18
CA MET A 502 20.06 18.97 10.28
C MET A 502 19.59 19.04 11.72
N THR A 503 19.16 20.22 12.13
CA THR A 503 18.48 20.47 13.42
C THR A 503 17.00 20.77 13.22
N GLU A 504 16.57 20.95 11.98
CA GLU A 504 15.19 21.20 11.58
C GLU A 504 14.89 20.40 10.32
N LEU A 505 13.72 19.74 10.30
CA LEU A 505 13.16 19.07 9.14
C LEU A 505 11.78 19.65 8.84
N ARG A 506 11.38 19.62 7.58
CA ARG A 506 10.07 20.08 7.11
C ARG A 506 9.35 18.98 6.36
N GLY A 507 8.05 18.91 6.56
CA GLY A 507 7.13 18.03 5.83
C GLY A 507 5.74 18.62 5.78
N PHE A 508 4.77 17.85 5.29
CA PHE A 508 3.37 18.26 5.22
C PHE A 508 2.71 18.19 6.61
N PRO A 509 2.02 19.27 7.03
CA PRO A 509 1.21 19.24 8.24
C PRO A 509 0.02 18.31 8.02
N ALA A 510 0.06 17.10 8.59
CA ALA A 510 -0.92 16.04 8.36
C ALA A 510 -2.02 15.99 9.42
N SER A 511 -1.66 16.19 10.69
CA SER A 511 -2.58 16.28 11.80
C SER A 511 -2.07 17.32 12.80
N PRO A 512 -2.87 18.35 13.15
CA PRO A 512 -2.40 19.54 13.87
C PRO A 512 -1.99 19.26 15.33
N GLY A 513 -1.28 20.22 15.91
CA GLY A 513 -0.84 20.18 17.30
C GLY A 513 0.67 20.09 17.47
N THR A 514 1.08 20.13 18.74
CA THR A 514 2.50 20.13 19.13
C THR A 514 2.78 19.01 20.11
N ALA A 515 3.94 18.38 19.96
CA ALA A 515 4.39 17.30 20.84
C ALA A 515 5.90 17.37 21.08
N GLU A 516 6.31 17.01 22.28
CA GLU A 516 7.72 16.79 22.64
C GLU A 516 7.91 15.38 23.20
N GLY A 517 8.96 14.71 22.76
CA GLY A 517 9.22 13.31 23.12
C GLY A 517 10.55 12.80 22.58
N VAL A 518 10.89 11.58 22.99
CA VAL A 518 12.06 10.86 22.49
C VAL A 518 11.69 10.18 21.17
N ALA A 519 12.56 10.29 20.18
CA ALA A 519 12.40 9.64 18.89
C ALA A 519 12.53 8.13 19.01
N ARG A 520 11.63 7.41 18.35
CA ARG A 520 11.73 5.99 18.07
C ARG A 520 11.69 5.80 16.56
N VAL A 521 12.85 5.51 15.97
CA VAL A 521 12.94 5.21 14.54
C VAL A 521 12.60 3.74 14.34
N ILE A 522 11.59 3.48 13.51
CA ILE A 522 11.08 2.16 13.12
C ILE A 522 11.17 2.06 11.60
N LEU A 523 11.94 1.10 11.10
CA LEU A 523 12.07 0.84 9.66
C LEU A 523 11.23 -0.36 9.24
N GLU A 524 11.07 -1.33 10.14
CA GLU A 524 10.39 -2.59 9.88
C GLU A 524 9.30 -2.84 10.94
N ILE A 525 8.27 -3.59 10.58
CA ILE A 525 7.12 -3.80 11.49
C ILE A 525 7.51 -4.58 12.77
N ASP A 526 8.46 -5.51 12.68
CA ASP A 526 8.91 -6.31 13.82
C ASP A 526 9.54 -5.45 14.94
N GLU A 527 9.98 -4.24 14.60
CA GLU A 527 10.47 -3.25 15.55
C GLU A 527 9.33 -2.51 16.28
N LEU A 528 8.07 -2.56 15.81
CA LEU A 528 6.95 -1.84 16.46
C LEU A 528 6.75 -2.21 17.92
N GLY A 529 7.06 -3.46 18.30
CA GLY A 529 7.02 -3.91 19.69
C GLY A 529 7.97 -3.14 20.61
N THR A 530 8.96 -2.44 20.06
CA THR A 530 9.95 -1.66 20.83
C THR A 530 9.47 -0.26 21.20
N VAL A 531 8.39 0.24 20.57
CA VAL A 531 7.84 1.58 20.80
C VAL A 531 7.32 1.71 22.24
N GLN A 532 7.84 2.70 22.97
CA GLN A 532 7.46 2.96 24.35
C GLN A 532 6.36 4.05 24.44
N PRO A 533 5.51 4.00 25.48
CA PRO A 533 4.52 5.05 25.72
C PRO A 533 5.17 6.44 25.84
N GLY A 534 4.64 7.41 25.11
CA GLY A 534 5.08 8.80 25.16
C GLY A 534 6.19 9.18 24.16
N GLU A 535 6.68 8.24 23.36
CA GLU A 535 7.69 8.48 22.29
C GLU A 535 7.08 9.14 21.04
N ILE A 536 7.93 9.68 20.17
CA ILE A 536 7.58 10.17 18.83
C ILE A 536 8.01 9.11 17.84
N LEU A 537 7.05 8.57 17.08
CA LEU A 537 7.31 7.59 16.04
C LEU A 537 7.95 8.27 14.83
N VAL A 538 9.08 7.75 14.36
CA VAL A 538 9.72 8.15 13.12
C VAL A 538 9.84 6.92 12.23
N CYS A 539 9.26 6.94 11.04
CA CYS A 539 9.32 5.80 10.12
C CYS A 539 9.27 6.24 8.65
N PRO A 540 9.60 5.35 7.69
CA PRO A 540 9.49 5.72 6.27
C PRO A 540 8.04 6.04 5.93
N ILE A 541 7.13 5.12 6.25
CA ILE A 541 5.67 5.20 6.05
C ILE A 541 4.98 4.41 7.17
N THR A 542 3.71 4.68 7.45
CA THR A 542 2.89 3.88 8.37
C THR A 542 1.90 3.01 7.59
N SER A 543 1.58 1.82 8.10
CA SER A 543 0.52 0.96 7.57
C SER A 543 -0.74 1.01 8.44
N PRO A 544 -1.95 0.77 7.87
CA PRO A 544 -3.18 0.50 8.64
C PRO A 544 -3.03 -0.51 9.76
N SER A 545 -2.18 -1.51 9.59
CA SER A 545 -1.91 -2.51 10.62
C SER A 545 -1.21 -1.94 11.88
N TRP A 546 -0.71 -0.70 11.82
CA TRP A 546 0.01 -0.07 12.94
C TRP A 546 -0.93 0.65 13.91
N ALA A 547 -2.24 0.67 13.68
CA ALA A 547 -3.21 1.43 14.50
C ALA A 547 -2.99 1.35 16.02
N PRO A 548 -2.67 0.18 16.62
CA PRO A 548 -2.43 0.10 18.07
C PRO A 548 -1.22 0.91 18.55
N VAL A 549 -0.22 1.16 17.70
CA VAL A 549 0.94 2.01 18.03
C VAL A 549 0.55 3.47 18.23
N PHE A 550 -0.46 3.95 17.49
CA PHE A 550 -0.93 5.34 17.55
C PHE A 550 -1.50 5.69 18.92
N THR A 551 -1.98 4.69 19.68
CA THR A 551 -2.44 4.88 21.06
C THR A 551 -1.30 5.06 22.09
N LYS A 552 -0.05 4.71 21.73
CA LYS A 552 1.12 4.78 22.62
C LYS A 552 1.95 6.04 22.43
N ILE A 553 1.98 6.58 21.21
CA ILE A 553 2.91 7.65 20.81
C ILE A 553 2.31 9.05 21.05
N LYS A 554 3.15 10.08 21.03
CA LYS A 554 2.72 11.50 21.12
C LYS A 554 2.67 12.24 19.80
N ALA A 555 3.42 11.76 18.80
CA ALA A 555 3.37 12.26 17.44
C ALA A 555 3.94 11.23 16.47
N ALA A 556 3.62 11.38 15.19
CA ALA A 556 4.19 10.61 14.09
C ALA A 556 4.93 11.54 13.10
N VAL A 557 6.12 11.11 12.68
CA VAL A 557 6.92 11.78 11.64
C VAL A 557 7.26 10.75 10.58
N THR A 558 6.88 10.99 9.33
CA THR A 558 7.18 10.06 8.23
C THR A 558 8.03 10.69 7.13
N ASP A 559 8.87 9.88 6.48
CA ASP A 559 9.59 10.30 5.28
C ASP A 559 8.65 10.50 4.09
N ILE A 560 7.59 9.71 4.06
CA ILE A 560 6.69 9.56 2.93
C ILE A 560 5.25 9.87 3.33
N GLY A 561 4.51 10.49 2.42
CA GLY A 561 3.06 10.66 2.52
C GLY A 561 2.59 12.09 2.24
N GLY A 562 1.35 12.23 1.75
CA GLY A 562 0.64 13.50 1.61
C GLY A 562 -0.47 13.68 2.65
N MET A 563 -1.24 14.77 2.54
CA MET A 563 -2.34 15.10 3.47
C MET A 563 -3.48 14.07 3.53
N THR A 564 -3.60 13.24 2.50
CA THR A 564 -4.58 12.15 2.37
C THR A 564 -3.96 10.77 2.58
N SER A 565 -2.68 10.71 2.97
CA SER A 565 -2.04 9.43 3.29
C SER A 565 -2.67 8.79 4.52
N HIS A 566 -2.55 7.48 4.61
CA HIS A 566 -3.04 6.72 5.74
C HIS A 566 -2.51 7.24 7.10
N ALA A 567 -1.21 7.56 7.17
CA ALA A 567 -0.58 8.19 8.33
C ALA A 567 -1.32 9.47 8.78
N ALA A 568 -1.70 10.31 7.81
CA ALA A 568 -2.42 11.55 8.06
C ALA A 568 -3.86 11.31 8.52
N ILE A 569 -4.56 10.36 7.89
CA ILE A 569 -5.95 10.02 8.24
C ILE A 569 -6.02 9.47 9.66
N VAL A 570 -5.23 8.44 9.98
CA VAL A 570 -5.24 7.81 11.30
C VAL A 570 -4.79 8.78 12.39
N SER A 571 -3.75 9.56 12.16
CA SER A 571 -3.31 10.57 13.15
C SER A 571 -4.42 11.58 13.47
N ARG A 572 -5.20 12.00 12.48
CA ARG A 572 -6.35 12.90 12.72
C ARG A 572 -7.45 12.24 13.54
N GLU A 573 -7.76 10.98 13.26
CA GLU A 573 -8.80 10.23 13.97
C GLU A 573 -8.43 9.93 15.43
N TYR A 574 -7.13 9.77 15.72
CA TYR A 574 -6.60 9.63 17.09
C TYR A 574 -6.28 10.98 17.76
N GLY A 575 -6.44 12.12 17.06
CA GLY A 575 -6.11 13.45 17.59
C GLY A 575 -4.61 13.64 17.87
N LEU A 576 -3.75 12.90 17.16
CA LEU A 576 -2.31 12.85 17.34
C LEU A 576 -1.60 13.81 16.37
N PRO A 577 -0.68 14.68 16.82
CA PRO A 577 0.13 15.50 15.91
C PRO A 577 0.94 14.66 14.92
N ALA A 578 0.91 15.01 13.63
CA ALA A 578 1.64 14.28 12.60
C ALA A 578 2.18 15.17 11.47
N ILE A 579 3.41 14.87 11.07
CA ILE A 579 4.08 15.46 9.90
C ILE A 579 4.49 14.33 8.97
N VAL A 580 4.10 14.42 7.70
CA VAL A 580 4.37 13.39 6.70
C VAL A 580 5.18 13.95 5.54
N GLY A 581 5.84 13.08 4.76
CA GLY A 581 6.53 13.53 3.56
C GLY A 581 7.78 14.39 3.85
N THR A 582 8.50 14.11 4.94
CA THR A 582 9.76 14.81 5.26
C THR A 582 10.93 14.45 4.33
N GLY A 583 10.79 13.37 3.57
CA GLY A 583 11.75 12.84 2.60
C GLY A 583 12.94 12.06 3.19
N TYR A 584 13.39 12.42 4.40
CA TYR A 584 14.62 11.85 4.98
C TYR A 584 14.71 11.96 6.52
N ALA A 585 13.59 12.09 7.24
CA ALA A 585 13.57 12.03 8.69
C ALA A 585 14.20 10.76 9.27
N THR A 586 13.95 9.58 8.70
CA THR A 586 14.57 8.32 9.20
C THR A 586 16.09 8.28 9.04
N LYS A 587 16.64 9.08 8.11
CA LYS A 587 18.09 9.22 7.88
C LYS A 587 18.70 10.33 8.73
N ALA A 588 17.92 11.35 9.09
CA ALA A 588 18.37 12.51 9.86
C ALA A 588 18.24 12.32 11.38
N ILE A 589 17.20 11.61 11.82
CA ILE A 589 16.85 11.36 13.23
C ILE A 589 17.33 9.98 13.64
N LYS A 590 17.82 9.85 14.87
CA LYS A 590 18.17 8.56 15.48
C LYS A 590 17.25 8.26 16.65
N THR A 591 16.99 6.97 16.87
CA THR A 591 16.31 6.51 18.08
C THR A 591 17.04 7.02 19.32
N GLY A 592 16.30 7.69 20.21
CA GLY A 592 16.85 8.35 21.40
C GLY A 592 16.99 9.86 21.30
N ASP A 593 16.95 10.45 20.10
CA ASP A 593 17.01 11.90 19.92
C ASP A 593 15.77 12.57 20.55
N LYS A 594 15.92 13.75 21.14
CA LYS A 594 14.78 14.52 21.63
C LYS A 594 14.21 15.36 20.50
N LEU A 595 12.90 15.23 20.25
CA LEU A 595 12.22 15.94 19.17
C LEU A 595 11.17 16.89 19.72
N LYS A 596 11.02 18.02 19.02
CA LYS A 596 9.85 18.88 19.11
C LYS A 596 9.15 18.89 17.75
N VAL A 597 7.91 18.41 17.73
CA VAL A 597 7.08 18.33 16.54
C VAL A 597 6.06 19.46 16.60
N ASN A 598 6.09 20.36 15.62
CA ASN A 598 5.07 21.36 15.37
C ASN A 598 4.33 20.99 14.08
N ALA A 599 3.26 20.23 14.22
CA ALA A 599 2.50 19.74 13.09
C ALA A 599 1.53 20.78 12.51
N ASP A 600 1.34 21.93 13.17
CA ASP A 600 0.61 23.07 12.59
C ASP A 600 1.41 23.74 11.47
N GLU A 601 2.74 23.80 11.63
CA GLU A 601 3.66 24.43 10.67
C GLU A 601 4.43 23.42 9.80
N GLY A 602 4.27 22.11 10.06
CA GLY A 602 4.99 21.05 9.36
C GLY A 602 6.50 21.02 9.69
N VAL A 603 6.89 21.38 10.92
CA VAL A 603 8.29 21.49 11.36
C VAL A 603 8.64 20.48 12.45
N VAL A 604 9.76 19.76 12.29
CA VAL A 604 10.37 18.92 13.33
C VAL A 604 11.71 19.53 13.73
N THR A 605 11.90 19.83 15.01
CA THR A 605 13.19 20.29 15.56
C THR A 605 13.88 19.15 16.31
N ILE A 606 15.16 18.94 16.03
CA ILE A 606 16.00 17.90 16.65
C ILE A 606 16.87 18.55 17.73
N GLU A 607 16.62 18.19 18.99
CA GLU A 607 17.40 18.61 20.17
C GLU A 607 18.39 17.50 20.52
N ARG A 608 19.67 17.69 20.18
CA ARG A 608 20.77 16.71 20.39
C ARG A 608 21.49 16.87 21.70
#